data_AF-A0A401KMU9-F1
#
_entry.id   AF-A0A401KMU9-F1
#
_cell.length_a   1.000
_cell.length_b   1.000
_cell.length_c   1.000
_cell.angle_alpha   90.00
_cell.angle_beta   90.00
_cell.angle_gamma   90.00
#
_symmetry.space_group_name_H-M   'P 1'
#
loop_
_entity.id
_entity.type
_entity.pdbx_description
1 polymer ?
#
loop_
_entity_poly.entity_id
_entity_poly.type
_entity_poly.pdbx_seq_one_letter_code
_entity_poly.pdbx_strand_id
1 'polypeptide(L)'
;MRFLCLHGIGSNAEVFKTQLSAIQAALGSQHDFVFVEGDIPSEAGPGVYGVAEGPYFSFFNLPIASQIYDAFELIDQALEYDGPFDGIMGFSQGASVAASYLLRNQGAHLPFKCAVFFCATAPFNVESTPFRLMDDGTFRDEVTGEDISAEIAANIPDLLDRKRFPSYGKCMIRSYPADGSIKIALPTVHVYGRNDGYYPQSRNLAEMCQSFDREELEHKRGHSIPLEQGMTSRIVDLIRRLIHAVELHMESPQDIEQALLGSWSLLDYRSQLQDGSETFPMGKGARGIINFNPNGRMSVQLQPAVTKKVKETVHDLLAYTGRYWVETQPDGSVMLKHHLEVCSWPEGDGSYQLRTVELSEDQLVLSSPAPLNVEVNPLVTYDFGWS
;
A
#
# COMPACT_ATOMS: atom_id res chain seq x y z
N MET A 1 9.32 -8.12 -7.11
CA MET A 1 8.44 -7.70 -5.98
C MET A 1 8.77 -8.48 -4.73
N ARG A 2 8.82 -7.80 -3.58
CA ARG A 2 8.97 -8.43 -2.26
C ARG A 2 7.62 -8.46 -1.54
N PHE A 3 7.25 -9.61 -0.97
CA PHE A 3 5.96 -9.81 -0.32
C PHE A 3 6.11 -10.14 1.17
N LEU A 4 5.40 -9.38 2.00
CA LEU A 4 5.23 -9.71 3.41
C LEU A 4 4.10 -10.75 3.57
N CYS A 5 4.36 -11.87 4.23
CA CYS A 5 3.48 -13.04 4.26
C CYS A 5 3.02 -13.37 5.69
N LEU A 6 1.71 -13.38 5.92
CA LEU A 6 1.06 -13.61 7.22
C LEU A 6 0.29 -14.94 7.24
N HIS A 7 0.64 -15.83 8.17
CA HIS A 7 0.03 -17.17 8.28
C HIS A 7 -1.39 -17.15 8.89
N GLY A 8 -2.10 -18.28 8.82
CA GLY A 8 -3.42 -18.45 9.46
C GLY A 8 -3.33 -18.78 10.95
N ILE A 9 -4.47 -18.73 11.64
CA ILE A 9 -4.59 -19.10 13.06
C ILE A 9 -4.07 -20.53 13.31
N GLY A 10 -3.33 -20.75 14.40
CA GLY A 10 -2.85 -22.09 14.75
C GLY A 10 -1.88 -22.67 13.73
N SER A 11 -1.04 -21.83 13.15
CA SER A 11 -0.01 -22.19 12.16
C SER A 11 1.33 -21.61 12.60
N ASN A 12 2.32 -21.54 11.70
CA ASN A 12 3.52 -20.75 11.89
C ASN A 12 4.10 -20.30 10.54
N ALA A 13 5.16 -19.49 10.57
CA ALA A 13 5.82 -18.95 9.39
C ALA A 13 6.32 -20.06 8.43
N GLU A 14 6.93 -21.12 8.97
CA GLU A 14 7.48 -22.23 8.17
C GLU A 14 6.39 -23.09 7.49
N VAL A 15 5.26 -23.30 8.18
CA VAL A 15 4.10 -23.97 7.59
C VAL A 15 3.55 -23.16 6.43
N PHE A 16 3.40 -21.83 6.59
CA PHE A 16 2.87 -20.99 5.52
C PHE A 16 3.84 -20.90 4.34
N LYS A 17 5.15 -20.82 4.61
CA LYS A 17 6.20 -20.92 3.58
C LYS A 17 6.11 -22.23 2.79
N THR A 18 5.87 -23.35 3.47
CA THR A 18 5.67 -24.64 2.82
C THR A 18 4.41 -24.64 1.96
N GLN A 19 3.30 -24.08 2.46
CA GLN A 19 2.04 -23.97 1.70
C GLN A 19 2.18 -23.12 0.44
N LEU A 20 3.02 -22.07 0.46
CA LEU A 20 3.27 -21.22 -0.72
C LEU A 20 4.40 -21.72 -1.64
N SER A 21 5.11 -22.79 -1.29
CA SER A 21 6.34 -23.22 -2.00
C SER A 21 6.17 -23.40 -3.52
N ALA A 22 5.07 -24.01 -3.95
CA ALA A 22 4.79 -24.23 -5.38
C ALA A 22 4.51 -22.91 -6.12
N ILE A 23 3.87 -21.94 -5.45
CA ILE A 23 3.61 -20.61 -5.99
C ILE A 23 4.92 -19.82 -6.09
N GLN A 24 5.75 -19.85 -5.03
CA GLN A 24 7.07 -19.22 -5.00
C GLN A 24 7.96 -19.73 -6.14
N ALA A 25 8.05 -21.05 -6.31
CA ALA A 25 8.85 -21.67 -7.37
C ALA A 25 8.38 -21.26 -8.77
N ALA A 26 7.07 -21.14 -8.99
CA ALA A 26 6.48 -20.79 -10.27
C ALA A 26 6.58 -19.28 -10.59
N LEU A 27 6.55 -18.40 -9.58
CA LEU A 27 6.78 -16.97 -9.76
C LEU A 27 8.25 -16.66 -10.09
N GLY A 28 9.19 -17.48 -9.59
CA GLY A 28 10.60 -17.38 -9.91
C GLY A 28 11.40 -16.50 -8.96
N SER A 29 12.73 -16.51 -9.11
CA SER A 29 13.68 -15.93 -8.14
C SER A 29 13.76 -14.40 -8.13
N GLN A 30 13.02 -13.70 -8.99
CA GLN A 30 12.90 -12.24 -8.99
C GLN A 30 11.92 -11.70 -7.93
N HIS A 31 11.24 -12.61 -7.22
CA HIS A 31 10.32 -12.28 -6.14
C HIS A 31 10.83 -12.84 -4.82
N ASP A 32 10.66 -12.07 -3.75
CA ASP A 32 11.07 -12.43 -2.39
C ASP A 32 9.84 -12.52 -1.49
N PHE A 33 9.89 -13.40 -0.49
CA PHE A 33 8.77 -13.70 0.40
C PHE A 33 9.27 -13.76 1.84
N VAL A 34 8.87 -12.79 2.65
CA VAL A 34 9.24 -12.70 4.07
C VAL A 34 8.03 -13.12 4.90
N PHE A 35 8.20 -14.16 5.73
CA PHE A 35 7.12 -14.75 6.50
C PHE A 35 7.20 -14.27 7.95
N VAL A 36 6.12 -13.63 8.42
CA VAL A 36 6.01 -13.14 9.81
C VAL A 36 5.39 -14.22 10.67
N GLU A 37 5.95 -14.39 11.87
CA GLU A 37 5.45 -15.30 12.90
C GLU A 37 4.50 -14.54 13.83
N GLY A 38 3.34 -15.14 14.13
CA GLY A 38 2.45 -14.65 15.17
C GLY A 38 3.07 -14.84 16.56
N ASP A 39 2.70 -13.99 17.50
CA ASP A 39 3.29 -13.93 18.85
C ASP A 39 2.45 -14.63 19.93
N ILE A 40 1.22 -15.03 19.60
CA ILE A 40 0.30 -15.68 20.54
C ILE A 40 0.31 -17.20 20.33
N PRO A 41 0.79 -17.99 21.31
CA PRO A 41 0.73 -19.45 21.24
C PRO A 41 -0.71 -19.96 21.10
N SER A 42 -0.90 -20.97 20.26
CA SER A 42 -2.21 -21.54 19.98
C SER A 42 -2.16 -23.04 19.71
N GLU A 43 -3.34 -23.66 19.64
CA GLU A 43 -3.49 -25.02 19.14
C GLU A 43 -3.48 -25.03 17.60
N ALA A 44 -3.22 -26.19 17.00
CA ALA A 44 -3.20 -26.32 15.55
C ALA A 44 -4.53 -25.87 14.92
N GLY A 45 -4.42 -25.04 13.90
CA GLY A 45 -5.55 -24.50 13.16
C GLY A 45 -6.16 -25.51 12.19
N PRO A 46 -7.31 -25.15 11.57
CA PRO A 46 -7.93 -25.97 10.53
C PRO A 46 -6.94 -26.24 9.39
N GLY A 47 -6.73 -27.51 9.05
CA GLY A 47 -5.82 -27.91 7.96
C GLY A 47 -4.33 -27.99 8.34
N VAL A 48 -3.94 -27.62 9.58
CA VAL A 48 -2.57 -27.75 10.09
C VAL A 48 -2.43 -28.98 11.00
N TYR A 49 -3.48 -29.31 11.75
CA TYR A 49 -3.48 -30.46 12.67
C TYR A 49 -3.11 -31.78 11.97
N GLY A 50 -2.05 -32.43 12.46
CA GLY A 50 -1.55 -33.70 11.93
C GLY A 50 -0.77 -33.60 10.62
N VAL A 51 -0.55 -32.38 10.10
CA VAL A 51 0.23 -32.13 8.87
C VAL A 51 1.61 -31.56 9.20
N ALA A 52 1.69 -30.66 10.17
CA ALA A 52 2.95 -30.08 10.64
C ALA A 52 3.01 -30.15 12.17
N GLU A 53 4.19 -30.40 12.73
CA GLU A 53 4.42 -30.33 14.18
C GLU A 53 4.51 -28.87 14.65
N GLY A 54 4.07 -28.63 15.88
CA GLY A 54 4.15 -27.30 16.50
C GLY A 54 5.59 -26.88 16.82
N PRO A 55 5.79 -25.69 17.42
CA PRO A 55 4.76 -24.83 18.01
C PRO A 55 3.86 -24.15 16.97
N TYR A 56 2.65 -23.79 17.41
CA TYR A 56 1.69 -23.03 16.60
C TYR A 56 1.40 -21.69 17.27
N PHE A 57 1.16 -20.70 16.43
CA PHE A 57 0.92 -19.33 16.79
C PHE A 57 -0.26 -18.75 16.03
N SER A 58 -0.74 -17.63 16.54
CA SER A 58 -1.82 -16.81 16.01
C SER A 58 -1.43 -15.34 16.16
N PHE A 59 -2.01 -14.48 15.35
CA PHE A 59 -1.86 -13.02 15.49
C PHE A 59 -2.82 -12.44 16.54
N PHE A 60 -3.94 -13.12 16.78
CA PHE A 60 -4.89 -12.81 17.85
C PHE A 60 -5.70 -14.06 18.20
N ASN A 61 -6.24 -14.14 19.40
CA ASN A 61 -7.16 -15.22 19.80
C ASN A 61 -8.61 -14.74 19.89
N LEU A 62 -8.82 -13.46 20.11
CA LEU A 62 -10.12 -12.79 20.08
C LEU A 62 -9.95 -11.45 19.38
N PRO A 63 -11.01 -10.89 18.77
CA PRO A 63 -10.96 -9.56 18.18
C PRO A 63 -10.98 -8.50 19.30
N ILE A 64 -9.86 -8.36 20.01
CA ILE A 64 -9.62 -7.37 21.05
C ILE A 64 -8.68 -6.33 20.46
N ALA A 65 -9.00 -5.04 20.62
CA ALA A 65 -8.23 -3.95 20.03
C ALA A 65 -6.72 -4.07 20.28
N SER A 66 -6.29 -4.38 21.51
CA SER A 66 -4.86 -4.52 21.83
C SER A 66 -4.19 -5.64 21.03
N GLN A 67 -4.81 -6.82 20.90
CA GLN A 67 -4.22 -7.93 20.13
C GLN A 67 -4.13 -7.62 18.64
N ILE A 68 -5.11 -6.88 18.09
CA ILE A 68 -5.05 -6.45 16.70
C ILE A 68 -3.97 -5.37 16.51
N TYR A 69 -3.77 -4.47 17.47
CA TYR A 69 -2.65 -3.53 17.47
C TYR A 69 -1.29 -4.25 17.57
N ASP A 70 -1.15 -5.23 18.47
CA ASP A 70 0.07 -6.05 18.59
C ASP A 70 0.38 -6.73 17.24
N ALA A 71 -0.63 -7.26 16.55
CA ALA A 71 -0.49 -7.82 15.21
C ALA A 71 -0.09 -6.77 14.13
N PHE A 72 -0.54 -5.52 14.25
CA PHE A 72 -0.10 -4.43 13.39
C PHE A 72 1.34 -4.02 13.68
N GLU A 73 1.76 -4.02 14.94
CA GLU A 73 3.15 -3.76 15.31
C GLU A 73 4.11 -4.79 14.71
N LEU A 74 3.69 -6.06 14.57
CA LEU A 74 4.48 -7.07 13.84
C LEU A 74 4.66 -6.71 12.35
N ILE A 75 3.65 -6.12 11.71
CA ILE A 75 3.74 -5.63 10.32
C ILE A 75 4.67 -4.41 10.25
N ASP A 76 4.50 -3.45 11.17
CA ASP A 76 5.31 -2.23 11.22
C ASP A 76 6.80 -2.55 11.48
N GLN A 77 7.08 -3.48 12.39
CA GLN A 77 8.44 -3.96 12.65
C GLN A 77 9.04 -4.65 11.41
N ALA A 78 8.28 -5.51 10.72
CA ALA A 78 8.77 -6.12 9.49
C ALA A 78 9.08 -5.07 8.42
N LEU A 79 8.23 -4.04 8.28
CA LEU A 79 8.47 -2.92 7.37
C LEU A 79 9.74 -2.14 7.74
N GLU A 80 9.99 -1.92 9.02
CA GLU A 80 11.17 -1.20 9.51
C GLU A 80 12.47 -1.98 9.32
N TYR A 81 12.49 -3.28 9.65
CA TYR A 81 13.73 -4.07 9.68
C TYR A 81 14.04 -4.83 8.39
N ASP A 82 13.00 -5.30 7.68
CA ASP A 82 13.15 -6.18 6.51
C ASP A 82 12.60 -5.55 5.21
N GLY A 83 11.96 -4.39 5.31
CA GLY A 83 11.41 -3.64 4.18
C GLY A 83 12.46 -3.05 3.23
N PRO A 84 12.03 -2.35 2.16
CA PRO A 84 10.64 -2.14 1.75
C PRO A 84 9.98 -3.40 1.17
N PHE A 85 8.65 -3.46 1.22
CA PHE A 85 7.82 -4.51 0.60
C PHE A 85 6.90 -3.90 -0.46
N ASP A 86 6.72 -4.61 -1.57
CA ASP A 86 5.80 -4.18 -2.63
C ASP A 86 4.36 -4.63 -2.37
N GLY A 87 4.17 -5.74 -1.67
CA GLY A 87 2.85 -6.28 -1.41
C GLY A 87 2.75 -7.09 -0.13
N ILE A 88 1.51 -7.36 0.28
CA ILE A 88 1.20 -8.14 1.48
C ILE A 88 0.34 -9.35 1.09
N MET A 89 0.70 -10.52 1.61
CA MET A 89 -0.03 -11.78 1.41
C MET A 89 -0.51 -12.32 2.75
N GLY A 90 -1.75 -12.79 2.81
CA GLY A 90 -2.29 -13.38 4.02
C GLY A 90 -3.10 -14.64 3.75
N PHE A 91 -3.03 -15.61 4.66
CA PHE A 91 -3.92 -16.76 4.70
C PHE A 91 -4.84 -16.69 5.92
N SER A 92 -6.15 -16.88 5.73
CA SER A 92 -7.11 -16.98 6.83
C SER A 92 -7.03 -15.80 7.80
N GLN A 93 -6.67 -16.03 9.06
CA GLN A 93 -6.43 -14.97 10.05
C GLN A 93 -5.38 -13.94 9.60
N GLY A 94 -4.28 -14.37 8.95
CA GLY A 94 -3.28 -13.45 8.43
C GLY A 94 -3.81 -12.54 7.33
N ALA A 95 -4.77 -13.02 6.52
CA ALA A 95 -5.48 -12.19 5.55
C ALA A 95 -6.39 -11.15 6.24
N SER A 96 -7.04 -11.53 7.34
CA SER A 96 -7.80 -10.60 8.18
C SER A 96 -6.91 -9.51 8.76
N VAL A 97 -5.74 -9.86 9.33
CA VAL A 97 -4.78 -8.87 9.86
C VAL A 97 -4.29 -7.93 8.76
N ALA A 98 -3.85 -8.47 7.62
CA ALA A 98 -3.40 -7.68 6.47
C ALA A 98 -4.48 -6.70 6.00
N ALA A 99 -5.71 -7.19 5.79
CA ALA A 99 -6.81 -6.34 5.37
C ALA A 99 -7.17 -5.29 6.44
N SER A 100 -7.18 -5.64 7.72
CA SER A 100 -7.45 -4.70 8.82
C SER A 100 -6.41 -3.58 8.87
N TYR A 101 -5.13 -3.91 8.65
CA TYR A 101 -4.02 -2.96 8.59
C TYR A 101 -4.20 -1.99 7.40
N LEU A 102 -4.53 -2.51 6.22
CA LEU A 102 -4.77 -1.69 5.01
C LEU A 102 -6.01 -0.79 5.16
N LEU A 103 -7.08 -1.29 5.75
CA LEU A 103 -8.33 -0.54 5.97
C LEU A 103 -8.15 0.58 7.01
N ARG A 104 -7.38 0.33 8.07
CA ARG A 104 -7.06 1.35 9.10
C ARG A 104 -6.31 2.54 8.52
N ASN A 105 -5.39 2.29 7.60
CA ASN A 105 -4.52 3.33 7.04
C ASN A 105 -5.10 3.99 5.77
N GLN A 106 -6.43 3.90 5.55
CA GLN A 106 -7.06 4.55 4.40
C GLN A 106 -6.92 6.07 4.46
N GLY A 107 -6.38 6.64 3.37
CA GLY A 107 -6.11 8.07 3.26
C GLY A 107 -4.69 8.48 3.68
N ALA A 108 -3.88 7.55 4.20
CA ALA A 108 -2.44 7.69 4.31
C ALA A 108 -1.73 6.94 3.16
N HIS A 109 -0.45 7.23 2.94
CA HIS A 109 0.38 6.44 2.03
C HIS A 109 0.49 5.01 2.59
N LEU A 110 -0.14 4.05 1.92
CA LEU A 110 -0.04 2.64 2.29
C LEU A 110 1.39 2.16 1.98
N PRO A 111 2.04 1.40 2.88
CA PRO A 111 3.38 0.88 2.63
C PRO A 111 3.41 -0.27 1.61
N PHE A 112 2.26 -0.63 1.03
CA PHE A 112 2.11 -1.73 0.07
C PHE A 112 1.41 -1.24 -1.19
N LYS A 113 1.83 -1.77 -2.35
CA LYS A 113 1.29 -1.47 -3.68
C LYS A 113 0.21 -2.48 -4.11
N CYS A 114 0.19 -3.68 -3.52
CA CYS A 114 -0.85 -4.69 -3.78
C CYS A 114 -1.06 -5.64 -2.59
N ALA A 115 -2.14 -6.43 -2.64
CA ALA A 115 -2.39 -7.48 -1.66
C ALA A 115 -2.92 -8.80 -2.27
N VAL A 116 -2.58 -9.93 -1.64
CA VAL A 116 -3.08 -11.26 -2.00
C VAL A 116 -3.71 -11.92 -0.77
N PHE A 117 -4.98 -12.31 -0.89
CA PHE A 117 -5.73 -12.90 0.21
C PHE A 117 -6.16 -14.33 -0.12
N PHE A 118 -5.78 -15.26 0.75
CA PHE A 118 -6.17 -16.67 0.66
C PHE A 118 -7.15 -17.02 1.79
N CYS A 119 -8.34 -17.52 1.45
CA CYS A 119 -9.34 -18.01 2.42
C CYS A 119 -9.58 -17.06 3.60
N ALA A 120 -9.66 -15.75 3.34
CA ALA A 120 -9.66 -14.73 4.38
C ALA A 120 -10.85 -14.82 5.34
N THR A 121 -10.57 -14.54 6.62
CA THR A 121 -11.59 -14.24 7.62
C THR A 121 -11.88 -12.73 7.66
N ALA A 122 -12.92 -12.32 8.40
CA ALA A 122 -13.35 -10.92 8.47
C ALA A 122 -12.24 -9.98 9.00
N PRO A 123 -11.98 -8.82 8.37
CA PRO A 123 -11.08 -7.80 8.92
C PRO A 123 -11.74 -7.00 10.06
N PHE A 124 -10.97 -6.62 11.06
CA PHE A 124 -11.43 -5.95 12.28
C PHE A 124 -11.13 -4.45 12.32
N ASN A 125 -12.14 -3.67 12.71
CA ASN A 125 -12.02 -2.24 12.87
C ASN A 125 -11.65 -1.89 14.32
N VAL A 126 -10.39 -1.55 14.57
CA VAL A 126 -9.88 -1.17 15.90
C VAL A 126 -10.52 0.11 16.46
N GLU A 127 -11.16 0.90 15.61
CA GLU A 127 -11.86 2.14 15.99
C GLU A 127 -13.38 1.93 16.16
N SER A 128 -13.87 0.71 15.97
CA SER A 128 -15.30 0.42 16.16
C SER A 128 -15.71 0.54 17.62
N THR A 129 -16.99 0.87 17.84
CA THR A 129 -17.59 0.76 19.17
C THR A 129 -17.40 -0.67 19.69
N PRO A 130 -16.98 -0.86 20.95
CA PRO A 130 -16.76 -2.19 21.48
C PRO A 130 -18.07 -2.89 21.86
N PHE A 131 -17.99 -4.21 22.03
CA PHE A 131 -19.08 -5.05 22.52
C PHE A 131 -18.58 -6.14 23.47
N ARG A 132 -19.51 -6.74 24.23
CA ARG A 132 -19.21 -7.80 25.21
C ARG A 132 -20.20 -8.95 25.14
N LEU A 133 -19.74 -10.15 25.46
CA LEU A 133 -20.59 -11.30 25.76
C LEU A 133 -21.12 -11.19 27.19
N MET A 134 -22.44 -11.24 27.35
CA MET A 134 -23.15 -11.13 28.62
C MET A 134 -23.48 -12.51 29.23
N ASP A 135 -23.87 -12.53 30.50
CA ASP A 135 -24.29 -13.75 31.24
C ASP A 135 -25.49 -14.46 30.61
N ASP A 136 -26.42 -13.70 30.05
CA ASP A 136 -27.60 -14.20 29.34
C ASP A 136 -27.26 -14.81 27.97
N GLY A 137 -25.98 -14.74 27.57
CA GLY A 137 -25.47 -15.25 26.31
C GLY A 137 -25.67 -14.32 25.12
N THR A 138 -26.17 -13.10 25.32
CA THR A 138 -26.26 -12.08 24.26
C THR A 138 -24.94 -11.33 24.10
N PHE A 139 -24.66 -10.88 22.88
CA PHE A 139 -23.63 -9.88 22.62
C PHE A 139 -24.26 -8.51 22.68
N ARG A 140 -23.68 -7.60 23.45
CA ARG A 140 -24.20 -6.23 23.60
C ARG A 140 -23.18 -5.19 23.27
N ASP A 141 -23.62 -4.16 22.56
CA ASP A 141 -22.84 -2.94 22.36
C ASP A 141 -22.53 -2.30 23.72
N GLU A 142 -21.27 -1.92 23.94
CA GLU A 142 -20.82 -1.42 25.24
C GLU A 142 -21.27 0.01 25.53
N VAL A 143 -21.63 0.79 24.50
CA VAL A 143 -22.07 2.18 24.62
C VAL A 143 -23.59 2.28 24.66
N THR A 144 -24.29 1.63 23.73
CA THR A 144 -25.75 1.71 23.61
C THR A 144 -26.48 0.65 24.44
N GLY A 145 -25.82 -0.47 24.75
CA GLY A 145 -26.42 -1.61 25.44
C GLY A 145 -27.36 -2.45 24.55
N GLU A 146 -27.43 -2.15 23.25
CA GLU A 146 -28.24 -2.87 22.27
C GLU A 146 -27.76 -4.30 22.08
N ASP A 147 -28.70 -5.23 21.87
CA ASP A 147 -28.39 -6.61 21.52
C ASP A 147 -27.97 -6.69 20.05
N ILE A 148 -26.71 -7.05 19.84
CA ILE A 148 -26.08 -7.18 18.53
C ILE A 148 -25.75 -8.64 18.19
N SER A 149 -26.36 -9.60 18.90
CA SER A 149 -26.06 -11.03 18.71
C SER A 149 -26.26 -11.51 17.28
N ALA A 150 -27.26 -10.96 16.56
CA ALA A 150 -27.50 -11.26 15.16
C ALA A 150 -26.39 -10.73 14.24
N GLU A 151 -25.87 -9.54 14.52
CA GLU A 151 -24.72 -8.95 13.81
C GLU A 151 -23.47 -9.81 14.02
N ILE A 152 -23.18 -10.19 15.26
CA ILE A 152 -22.02 -11.05 15.59
C ILE A 152 -22.14 -12.41 14.94
N ALA A 153 -23.33 -13.03 14.97
CA ALA A 153 -23.55 -14.32 14.31
C ALA A 153 -23.35 -14.27 12.79
N ALA A 154 -23.68 -13.14 12.16
CA ALA A 154 -23.52 -12.95 10.72
C ALA A 154 -22.07 -12.68 10.32
N ASN A 155 -21.36 -11.85 11.09
CA ASN A 155 -20.05 -11.32 10.70
C ASN A 155 -18.86 -12.02 11.37
N ILE A 156 -19.02 -12.52 12.59
CA ILE A 156 -17.97 -13.14 13.41
C ILE A 156 -18.50 -14.44 14.06
N PRO A 157 -18.94 -15.44 13.26
CA PRO A 157 -19.56 -16.67 13.75
C PRO A 157 -18.66 -17.48 14.69
N ASP A 158 -17.34 -17.30 14.63
CA ASP A 158 -16.37 -17.97 15.51
C ASP A 158 -16.66 -17.69 16.99
N LEU A 159 -17.14 -16.49 17.34
CA LEU A 159 -17.47 -16.14 18.72
C LEU A 159 -18.67 -16.92 19.28
N LEU A 160 -19.42 -17.63 18.44
CA LEU A 160 -20.50 -18.52 18.87
C LEU A 160 -19.94 -19.83 19.46
N ASP A 161 -18.74 -20.27 19.06
CA ASP A 161 -18.06 -21.40 19.69
C ASP A 161 -17.33 -20.94 20.95
N ARG A 162 -18.09 -20.83 22.05
CA ARG A 162 -17.59 -20.36 23.35
C ARG A 162 -16.56 -21.28 23.98
N LYS A 163 -16.45 -22.53 23.53
CA LYS A 163 -15.42 -23.46 24.03
C LYS A 163 -14.09 -23.15 23.38
N ARG A 164 -14.10 -22.91 22.07
CA ARG A 164 -12.91 -22.59 21.29
C ARG A 164 -12.47 -21.14 21.50
N PHE A 165 -13.42 -20.21 21.63
CA PHE A 165 -13.19 -18.78 21.77
C PHE A 165 -13.83 -18.23 23.05
N PRO A 166 -13.24 -18.48 24.23
CA PRO A 166 -13.80 -18.03 25.51
C PRO A 166 -13.68 -16.50 25.64
N SER A 167 -14.79 -15.79 25.41
CA SER A 167 -14.84 -14.32 25.31
C SER A 167 -15.57 -13.62 26.47
N TYR A 168 -15.95 -14.36 27.52
CA TYR A 168 -16.69 -13.79 28.66
C TYR A 168 -15.91 -12.67 29.34
N GLY A 169 -16.58 -11.53 29.57
CA GLY A 169 -15.99 -10.34 30.17
C GLY A 169 -14.94 -9.62 29.31
N LYS A 170 -14.69 -10.07 28.07
CA LYS A 170 -13.74 -9.43 27.15
C LYS A 170 -14.43 -8.32 26.37
N CYS A 171 -13.71 -7.21 26.20
CA CYS A 171 -14.08 -6.09 25.35
C CYS A 171 -13.60 -6.39 23.94
N MET A 172 -14.53 -6.60 23.01
CA MET A 172 -14.22 -6.98 21.63
C MET A 172 -14.60 -5.87 20.67
N ILE A 173 -13.95 -5.86 19.50
CA ILE A 173 -14.19 -4.92 18.41
C ILE A 173 -14.90 -5.60 17.25
N ARG A 174 -15.63 -4.81 16.47
CA ARG A 174 -16.41 -5.27 15.31
C ARG A 174 -15.52 -5.47 14.09
N SER A 175 -15.98 -6.31 13.18
CA SER A 175 -15.44 -6.35 11.82
C SER A 175 -15.80 -5.07 11.07
N TYR A 176 -15.02 -4.70 10.06
CA TYR A 176 -15.45 -3.69 9.12
C TYR A 176 -16.74 -4.14 8.38
N PRO A 177 -17.67 -3.22 8.07
CA PRO A 177 -18.87 -3.56 7.33
C PRO A 177 -18.53 -3.82 5.85
N ALA A 178 -19.14 -4.86 5.29
CA ALA A 178 -19.05 -5.17 3.86
C ALA A 178 -20.20 -4.51 3.07
N ASP A 179 -20.45 -3.22 3.32
CA ASP A 179 -21.52 -2.43 2.70
C ASP A 179 -20.99 -1.46 1.62
N GLY A 180 -19.69 -1.51 1.33
CA GLY A 180 -19.01 -0.66 0.36
C GLY A 180 -18.69 0.75 0.87
N SER A 181 -18.94 1.06 2.14
CA SER A 181 -18.58 2.33 2.78
C SER A 181 -17.07 2.58 2.84
N ILE A 182 -16.29 1.50 2.88
CA ILE A 182 -14.84 1.50 3.01
C ILE A 182 -14.21 0.59 1.94
N LYS A 183 -13.08 1.00 1.34
CA LYS A 183 -12.45 0.23 0.25
C LYS A 183 -10.94 0.21 0.29
N ILE A 184 -10.35 -0.99 0.22
CA ILE A 184 -8.92 -1.15 -0.06
C ILE A 184 -8.67 -0.71 -1.51
N ALA A 185 -7.98 0.41 -1.68
CA ALA A 185 -7.67 1.04 -2.95
C ALA A 185 -6.32 0.54 -3.52
N LEU A 186 -6.11 -0.77 -3.50
CA LEU A 186 -4.95 -1.43 -4.08
C LEU A 186 -5.41 -2.50 -5.07
N PRO A 187 -4.62 -2.82 -6.11
CA PRO A 187 -4.75 -4.07 -6.84
C PRO A 187 -4.75 -5.27 -5.88
N THR A 188 -5.68 -6.21 -6.08
CA THR A 188 -5.81 -7.37 -5.18
C THR A 188 -6.08 -8.69 -5.90
N VAL A 189 -5.56 -9.78 -5.35
CA VAL A 189 -5.92 -11.15 -5.74
C VAL A 189 -6.58 -11.85 -4.57
N HIS A 190 -7.73 -12.49 -4.81
CA HIS A 190 -8.46 -13.26 -3.81
C HIS A 190 -8.58 -14.71 -4.25
N VAL A 191 -8.20 -15.65 -3.40
CA VAL A 191 -8.29 -17.09 -3.67
C VAL A 191 -9.02 -17.77 -2.51
N TYR A 192 -10.15 -18.41 -2.76
CA TYR A 192 -10.94 -19.03 -1.69
C TYR A 192 -11.75 -20.24 -2.15
N GLY A 193 -12.06 -21.11 -1.19
CA GLY A 193 -12.81 -22.33 -1.41
C GLY A 193 -14.31 -22.17 -1.23
N ARG A 194 -15.11 -22.62 -2.20
CA ARG A 194 -16.58 -22.63 -2.10
C ARG A 194 -17.11 -23.49 -0.94
N ASN A 195 -16.34 -24.50 -0.54
CA ASN A 195 -16.68 -25.38 0.59
C ASN A 195 -15.95 -24.98 1.88
N ASP A 196 -15.37 -23.78 1.92
CA ASP A 196 -14.77 -23.19 3.11
C ASP A 196 -15.85 -22.64 4.04
N GLY A 197 -15.73 -22.87 5.36
CA GLY A 197 -16.63 -22.27 6.35
C GLY A 197 -16.55 -20.74 6.37
N TYR A 198 -15.41 -20.18 5.96
CA TYR A 198 -15.17 -18.74 5.87
C TYR A 198 -15.45 -18.15 4.48
N TYR A 199 -16.03 -18.94 3.55
CA TYR A 199 -16.33 -18.49 2.19
C TYR A 199 -17.10 -17.15 2.14
N PRO A 200 -18.16 -16.92 2.96
CA PRO A 200 -18.84 -15.62 2.98
C PRO A 200 -17.91 -14.46 3.37
N GLN A 201 -16.99 -14.68 4.32
CA GLN A 201 -16.06 -13.62 4.77
C GLN A 201 -15.01 -13.32 3.71
N SER A 202 -14.50 -14.33 3.01
CA SER A 202 -13.58 -14.13 1.87
C SER A 202 -14.24 -13.33 0.74
N ARG A 203 -15.50 -13.64 0.43
CA ARG A 203 -16.33 -12.90 -0.53
C ARG A 203 -16.55 -11.45 -0.11
N ASN A 204 -16.90 -11.23 1.16
CA ASN A 204 -17.08 -9.91 1.72
C ASN A 204 -15.80 -9.08 1.61
N LEU A 205 -14.62 -9.65 1.94
CA LEU A 205 -13.35 -8.95 1.80
C LEU A 205 -13.03 -8.59 0.34
N ALA A 206 -13.32 -9.47 -0.62
CA ALA A 206 -13.18 -9.14 -2.03
C ALA A 206 -14.06 -7.94 -2.42
N GLU A 207 -15.30 -7.90 -1.94
CA GLU A 207 -16.23 -6.79 -2.17
C GLU A 207 -15.77 -5.48 -1.49
N MET A 208 -14.97 -5.56 -0.44
CA MET A 208 -14.30 -4.43 0.22
C MET A 208 -13.02 -3.95 -0.50
N CYS A 209 -12.63 -4.58 -1.61
CA CYS A 209 -11.52 -4.11 -2.46
C CYS A 209 -12.07 -3.42 -3.70
N GLN A 210 -11.38 -2.38 -4.18
CA GLN A 210 -11.76 -1.70 -5.43
C GLN A 210 -11.92 -2.69 -6.58
N SER A 211 -12.88 -2.47 -7.47
CA SER A 211 -13.21 -3.45 -8.52
C SER A 211 -12.22 -3.47 -9.68
N PHE A 212 -11.53 -2.35 -9.92
CA PHE A 212 -10.49 -2.22 -10.94
C PHE A 212 -9.21 -2.87 -10.38
N ASP A 213 -8.65 -3.85 -11.10
CA ASP A 213 -7.53 -4.71 -10.70
C ASP A 213 -7.78 -5.60 -9.48
N ARG A 214 -9.05 -5.99 -9.28
CA ARG A 214 -9.42 -7.09 -8.41
C ARG A 214 -9.60 -8.37 -9.21
N GLU A 215 -8.80 -9.37 -8.88
CA GLU A 215 -8.84 -10.70 -9.45
C GLU A 215 -9.32 -11.70 -8.41
N GLU A 216 -10.21 -12.62 -8.79
CA GLU A 216 -10.83 -13.59 -7.88
C GLU A 216 -10.72 -15.02 -8.45
N LEU A 217 -10.37 -15.98 -7.60
CA LEU A 217 -10.34 -17.40 -7.90
C LEU A 217 -11.08 -18.22 -6.86
N GLU A 218 -12.28 -18.66 -7.23
CA GLU A 218 -13.04 -19.63 -6.47
C GLU A 218 -12.62 -21.07 -6.84
N HIS A 219 -12.38 -21.92 -5.84
CA HIS A 219 -12.11 -23.35 -6.03
C HIS A 219 -13.05 -24.24 -5.21
N LYS A 220 -13.12 -25.54 -5.52
CA LYS A 220 -14.05 -26.48 -4.87
C LYS A 220 -13.58 -27.04 -3.51
N ARG A 221 -12.33 -26.80 -3.12
CA ARG A 221 -11.80 -27.26 -1.81
C ARG A 221 -12.38 -26.45 -0.64
N GLY A 222 -12.10 -26.89 0.58
CA GLY A 222 -12.40 -26.15 1.82
C GLY A 222 -11.33 -25.10 2.15
N HIS A 223 -11.04 -24.95 3.44
CA HIS A 223 -10.09 -23.98 3.99
C HIS A 223 -8.62 -24.34 3.73
N SER A 224 -8.16 -24.17 2.49
CA SER A 224 -6.81 -24.55 2.07
C SER A 224 -6.38 -23.86 0.78
N ILE A 225 -5.09 -23.56 0.63
CA ILE A 225 -4.49 -23.16 -0.66
C ILE A 225 -4.35 -24.41 -1.55
N PRO A 226 -4.89 -24.42 -2.79
CA PRO A 226 -4.84 -25.60 -3.64
C PRO A 226 -3.45 -25.81 -4.24
N LEU A 227 -2.88 -27.00 -4.01
CA LEU A 227 -1.53 -27.40 -4.44
C LEU A 227 -1.50 -28.22 -5.75
N GLU A 228 -2.68 -28.50 -6.32
CA GLU A 228 -2.78 -29.23 -7.59
C GLU A 228 -2.25 -28.37 -8.74
N GLN A 229 -1.37 -28.93 -9.59
CA GLN A 229 -0.63 -28.19 -10.60
C GLN A 229 -1.50 -27.21 -11.42
N GLY A 230 -2.67 -27.66 -11.90
CA GLY A 230 -3.58 -26.81 -12.67
C GLY A 230 -4.17 -25.64 -11.88
N MET A 231 -4.41 -25.81 -10.58
CA MET A 231 -4.88 -24.73 -9.70
C MET A 231 -3.74 -23.78 -9.32
N THR A 232 -2.56 -24.32 -9.03
CA THR A 232 -1.37 -23.51 -8.76
C THR A 232 -1.04 -22.61 -9.95
N SER A 233 -1.05 -23.13 -11.18
CA SER A 233 -0.83 -22.30 -12.39
C SER A 233 -1.83 -21.15 -12.49
N ARG A 234 -3.11 -21.39 -12.21
CA ARG A 234 -4.14 -20.32 -12.21
C ARG A 234 -3.88 -19.27 -11.15
N ILE A 235 -3.47 -19.67 -9.94
CA ILE A 235 -3.08 -18.73 -8.87
C ILE A 235 -1.89 -17.86 -9.33
N VAL A 236 -0.87 -18.50 -9.89
CA VAL A 236 0.33 -17.81 -10.37
C VAL A 236 0.00 -16.83 -11.49
N ASP A 237 -0.89 -17.17 -12.41
CA ASP A 237 -1.30 -16.26 -13.49
C ASP A 237 -2.08 -15.04 -12.97
N LEU A 238 -2.85 -15.19 -11.89
CA LEU A 238 -3.50 -14.05 -11.21
C LEU A 238 -2.45 -13.15 -10.55
N ILE A 239 -1.50 -13.73 -9.82
CA ILE A 239 -0.44 -12.97 -9.15
C ILE A 239 0.47 -12.28 -10.18
N ARG A 240 0.78 -12.91 -11.33
CA ARG A 240 1.53 -12.26 -12.41
C ARG A 240 0.78 -11.08 -13.02
N ARG A 241 -0.54 -11.21 -13.22
CA ARG A 241 -1.37 -10.08 -13.68
C ARG A 241 -1.41 -8.96 -12.65
N LEU A 242 -1.49 -9.29 -11.36
CA LEU A 242 -1.38 -8.32 -10.26
C LEU A 242 -0.04 -7.58 -10.29
N ILE A 243 1.07 -8.31 -10.39
CA ILE A 243 2.42 -7.76 -10.48
C ILE A 243 2.50 -6.81 -11.68
N HIS A 244 2.03 -7.26 -12.85
CA HIS A 244 2.04 -6.45 -14.06
C HIS A 244 1.15 -5.21 -13.96
N ALA A 245 -0.03 -5.33 -13.34
CA ALA A 245 -0.91 -4.19 -13.11
C ALA A 245 -0.22 -3.14 -12.23
N VAL A 246 0.39 -3.56 -11.11
CA VAL A 246 1.15 -2.64 -10.25
C VAL A 246 2.31 -1.97 -11.01
N GLU A 247 3.05 -2.73 -11.82
CA GLU A 247 4.13 -2.18 -12.65
C GLU A 247 3.61 -1.15 -13.68
N LEU A 248 2.42 -1.36 -14.25
CA LEU A 248 1.77 -0.40 -15.15
C LEU A 248 1.14 0.80 -14.41
N HIS A 249 0.59 0.61 -13.21
CA HIS A 249 -0.03 1.68 -12.42
C HIS A 249 0.98 2.66 -11.83
N MET A 250 2.26 2.27 -11.72
CA MET A 250 3.33 3.24 -11.44
C MET A 250 3.51 4.29 -12.56
N GLU A 251 2.75 4.22 -13.65
CA GLU A 251 2.78 5.17 -14.77
C GLU A 251 1.48 6.00 -14.95
N SER A 252 0.46 5.86 -14.09
CA SER A 252 -0.78 6.62 -14.28
C SER A 252 -0.65 8.10 -13.86
N PRO A 253 -1.29 9.06 -14.55
CA PRO A 253 -1.23 10.48 -14.20
C PRO A 253 -1.65 10.78 -12.75
N GLN A 254 -2.64 10.04 -12.24
CA GLN A 254 -3.17 10.21 -10.89
C GLN A 254 -2.18 9.71 -9.83
N ASP A 255 -1.48 8.61 -10.11
CA ASP A 255 -0.47 8.07 -9.20
C ASP A 255 0.78 8.95 -9.15
N ILE A 256 1.18 9.53 -10.28
CA ILE A 256 2.25 10.55 -10.32
C ILE A 256 1.80 11.80 -9.56
N GLU A 257 0.56 12.28 -9.74
CA GLU A 257 0.04 13.42 -8.98
C GLU A 257 0.06 13.19 -7.47
N GLN A 258 -0.30 11.98 -7.02
CA GLN A 258 -0.23 11.60 -5.61
C GLN A 258 1.21 11.49 -5.12
N ALA A 259 2.08 10.84 -5.88
CA ALA A 259 3.50 10.67 -5.53
C ALA A 259 4.24 12.00 -5.44
N LEU A 260 3.84 13.02 -6.22
CA LEU A 260 4.44 14.36 -6.15
C LEU A 260 4.10 15.12 -4.86
N LEU A 261 2.99 14.81 -4.18
CA LEU A 261 2.49 15.57 -3.04
C LEU A 261 3.55 15.67 -1.93
N GLY A 262 3.69 16.86 -1.34
CA GLY A 262 4.64 17.10 -0.27
C GLY A 262 5.78 18.04 -0.67
N SER A 263 6.90 17.91 0.03
CA SER A 263 8.04 18.83 -0.03
C SER A 263 9.30 18.09 -0.47
N TRP A 264 9.98 18.64 -1.48
CA TRP A 264 11.20 18.05 -2.03
C TRP A 264 12.33 19.07 -2.03
N SER A 265 13.50 18.67 -1.54
CA SER A 265 14.71 19.49 -1.44
C SER A 265 15.61 19.27 -2.63
N LEU A 266 16.09 20.36 -3.25
CA LEU A 266 16.99 20.29 -4.40
C LEU A 266 18.32 19.63 -4.00
N LEU A 267 18.67 18.54 -4.68
CA LEU A 267 19.96 17.86 -4.63
C LEU A 267 20.91 18.40 -5.70
N ASP A 268 20.42 18.59 -6.93
CA ASP A 268 21.22 19.06 -8.06
C ASP A 268 20.40 19.88 -9.08
N TYR A 269 21.04 20.86 -9.72
CA TYR A 269 20.46 21.64 -10.82
C TYR A 269 21.50 21.80 -11.92
N ARG A 270 21.32 21.03 -12.99
CA ARG A 270 22.23 20.96 -14.13
C ARG A 270 21.51 21.26 -15.44
N SER A 271 22.28 21.79 -16.39
CA SER A 271 21.87 22.00 -17.76
C SER A 271 22.90 21.42 -18.70
N GLN A 272 22.46 20.50 -19.56
CA GLN A 272 23.30 19.86 -20.56
C GLN A 272 23.17 20.59 -21.90
N LEU A 273 24.31 21.04 -22.41
CA LEU A 273 24.43 21.66 -23.73
C LEU A 273 24.49 20.59 -24.82
N GLN A 274 24.32 21.00 -26.07
CA GLN A 274 24.28 20.08 -27.23
C GLN A 274 25.59 19.31 -27.46
N ASP A 275 26.72 19.90 -27.08
CA ASP A 275 28.04 19.26 -27.16
C ASP A 275 28.28 18.24 -26.02
N GLY A 276 27.25 17.97 -25.21
CA GLY A 276 27.28 17.08 -24.06
C GLY A 276 27.91 17.70 -22.81
N SER A 277 28.38 18.95 -22.89
CA SER A 277 28.95 19.64 -21.73
C SER A 277 27.86 20.01 -20.72
N GLU A 278 28.19 19.90 -19.45
CA GLU A 278 27.28 20.21 -18.34
C GLU A 278 27.62 21.57 -17.72
N THR A 279 26.57 22.33 -17.46
CA THR A 279 26.62 23.61 -16.76
C THR A 279 25.69 23.57 -15.55
N PHE A 280 25.98 24.40 -14.54
CA PHE A 280 25.16 24.51 -13.33
C PHE A 280 24.57 25.92 -13.29
N PRO A 281 23.31 26.12 -13.70
CA PRO A 281 22.76 27.47 -13.89
C PRO A 281 22.76 28.34 -12.63
N MET A 282 22.71 27.72 -11.45
CA MET A 282 22.83 28.38 -10.14
C MET A 282 24.13 28.04 -9.39
N GLY A 283 25.12 27.51 -10.11
CA GLY A 283 26.35 26.98 -9.53
C GLY A 283 26.16 25.63 -8.83
N LYS A 284 27.29 24.95 -8.57
CA LYS A 284 27.29 23.68 -7.83
C LYS A 284 26.84 23.91 -6.38
N GLY A 285 26.01 23.01 -5.86
CA GLY A 285 25.49 23.09 -4.49
C GLY A 285 24.34 24.09 -4.31
N ALA A 286 23.67 24.47 -5.40
CA ALA A 286 22.41 25.20 -5.33
C ALA A 286 21.44 24.52 -4.36
N ARG A 287 20.59 25.33 -3.71
CA ARG A 287 19.62 24.86 -2.73
C ARG A 287 18.25 25.33 -3.12
N GLY A 288 17.25 24.52 -2.84
CA GLY A 288 15.89 24.92 -3.07
C GLY A 288 14.89 23.90 -2.58
N ILE A 289 13.63 24.27 -2.69
CA ILE A 289 12.50 23.42 -2.34
C ILE A 289 11.44 23.55 -3.42
N ILE A 290 10.78 22.44 -3.72
CA ILE A 290 9.52 22.40 -4.46
C ILE A 290 8.45 21.79 -3.57
N ASN A 291 7.26 22.40 -3.55
CA ASN A 291 6.12 21.94 -2.77
C ASN A 291 4.92 21.71 -3.69
N PHE A 292 4.29 20.55 -3.57
CA PHE A 292 3.06 20.19 -4.27
C PHE A 292 1.93 19.97 -3.25
N ASN A 293 0.81 20.65 -3.45
CA ASN A 293 -0.35 20.59 -2.55
C ASN A 293 -1.50 19.79 -3.18
N PRO A 294 -2.30 19.05 -2.37
CA PRO A 294 -3.42 18.23 -2.86
C PRO A 294 -4.50 19.00 -3.65
N ASN A 295 -4.57 20.32 -3.52
CA ASN A 295 -5.51 21.17 -4.25
C ASN A 295 -5.00 21.61 -5.64
N GLY A 296 -3.94 20.97 -6.16
CA GLY A 296 -3.35 21.28 -7.45
C GLY A 296 -2.51 22.57 -7.46
N ARG A 297 -2.09 23.08 -6.29
CA ARG A 297 -1.20 24.24 -6.17
C ARG A 297 0.24 23.82 -5.89
N MET A 298 1.18 24.57 -6.44
CA MET A 298 2.61 24.32 -6.22
C MET A 298 3.40 25.61 -5.96
N SER A 299 4.58 25.46 -5.35
CA SER A 299 5.57 26.54 -5.26
C SER A 299 7.00 26.01 -5.38
N VAL A 300 7.88 26.78 -6.00
CA VAL A 300 9.31 26.49 -6.17
C VAL A 300 10.10 27.69 -5.67
N GLN A 301 11.16 27.42 -4.92
CA GLN A 301 12.15 28.43 -4.51
C GLN A 301 13.55 27.82 -4.62
N LEU A 302 14.36 28.28 -5.57
CA LEU A 302 15.74 27.84 -5.80
C LEU A 302 16.70 29.03 -5.71
N GLN A 303 17.86 28.82 -5.11
CA GLN A 303 18.92 29.82 -4.98
C GLN A 303 20.32 29.16 -5.09
N PRO A 304 21.35 29.91 -5.48
CA PRO A 304 22.74 29.44 -5.45
C PRO A 304 23.22 29.00 -4.06
N ALA A 305 24.26 28.16 -4.05
CA ALA A 305 25.02 27.89 -2.83
C ALA A 305 25.63 29.21 -2.33
N VAL A 306 25.26 29.65 -1.13
CA VAL A 306 25.71 30.94 -0.59
C VAL A 306 27.25 30.99 -0.49
N THR A 307 27.91 31.86 -1.25
CA THR A 307 29.33 32.22 -1.02
C THR A 307 29.52 33.57 -0.32
N LYS A 308 28.48 34.42 -0.20
CA LYS A 308 28.57 35.76 0.41
C LYS A 308 27.38 36.08 1.33
N LYS A 309 27.65 36.83 2.42
CA LYS A 309 26.70 37.19 3.49
C LYS A 309 25.68 38.29 3.15
N VAL A 310 25.74 38.92 1.97
CA VAL A 310 24.85 40.02 1.55
C VAL A 310 24.33 39.73 0.13
N LYS A 311 23.02 39.77 -0.07
CA LYS A 311 22.37 39.65 -1.39
C LYS A 311 22.63 40.93 -2.19
N GLU A 312 23.33 40.84 -3.31
CA GLU A 312 23.65 42.00 -4.17
C GLU A 312 22.57 42.22 -5.25
N THR A 313 21.82 41.19 -5.69
CA THR A 313 20.73 41.36 -6.68
C THR A 313 19.52 40.44 -6.41
N VAL A 314 18.34 40.81 -6.95
CA VAL A 314 17.11 39.99 -6.92
C VAL A 314 17.18 38.81 -7.91
N HIS A 315 18.18 38.82 -8.80
CA HIS A 315 18.36 37.82 -9.86
C HIS A 315 18.95 36.48 -9.38
N ASP A 316 19.36 36.40 -8.11
CA ASP A 316 19.93 35.18 -7.51
C ASP A 316 18.86 34.23 -6.93
N LEU A 317 17.57 34.50 -7.18
CA LEU A 317 16.45 33.67 -6.72
C LEU A 317 15.52 33.34 -7.88
N LEU A 318 15.36 32.05 -8.16
CA LEU A 318 14.24 31.55 -8.97
C LEU A 318 13.13 31.16 -8.01
N ALA A 319 12.02 31.89 -8.05
CA ALA A 319 10.84 31.54 -7.30
C ALA A 319 9.61 31.67 -8.17
N TYR A 320 8.74 30.65 -8.15
CA TYR A 320 7.45 30.73 -8.82
C TYR A 320 6.39 29.93 -8.07
N THR A 321 5.14 30.32 -8.23
CA THR A 321 3.98 29.59 -7.71
C THR A 321 2.86 29.58 -8.74
N GLY A 322 1.99 28.59 -8.62
CA GLY A 322 0.78 28.50 -9.42
C GLY A 322 0.17 27.12 -9.31
N ARG A 323 -0.27 26.57 -10.43
CA ARG A 323 -0.95 25.26 -10.48
C ARG A 323 -0.08 24.21 -11.13
N TYR A 324 -0.33 22.96 -10.76
CA TYR A 324 0.24 21.82 -11.44
C TYR A 324 -0.83 20.76 -11.70
N TRP A 325 -0.57 19.93 -12.71
CA TRP A 325 -1.31 18.71 -13.00
C TRP A 325 -0.48 17.85 -13.94
N VAL A 326 -0.86 16.59 -14.06
CA VAL A 326 -0.18 15.62 -14.92
C VAL A 326 -1.07 15.30 -16.13
N GLU A 327 -0.50 15.37 -17.33
CA GLU A 327 -1.20 15.08 -18.59
C GLU A 327 -0.52 13.90 -19.30
N THR A 328 -1.32 12.94 -19.78
CA THR A 328 -0.87 11.96 -20.78
C THR A 328 -0.85 12.61 -22.16
N GLN A 329 0.30 12.55 -22.82
CA GLN A 329 0.48 13.03 -24.18
C GLN A 329 -0.07 12.04 -25.20
N PRO A 330 -0.35 12.47 -26.45
CA PRO A 330 -0.86 11.58 -27.50
C PRO A 330 0.04 10.37 -27.84
N ASP A 331 1.34 10.46 -27.53
CA ASP A 331 2.32 9.37 -27.72
C ASP A 331 2.39 8.41 -26.53
N GLY A 332 1.55 8.60 -25.51
CA GLY A 332 1.50 7.81 -24.29
C GLY A 332 2.45 8.28 -23.19
N SER A 333 3.36 9.23 -23.46
CA SER A 333 4.25 9.77 -22.42
C SER A 333 3.47 10.61 -21.40
N VAL A 334 3.93 10.63 -20.16
CA VAL A 334 3.30 11.39 -19.08
C VAL A 334 4.14 12.61 -18.72
N MET A 335 3.49 13.76 -18.64
CA MET A 335 4.15 15.05 -18.43
C MET A 335 3.53 15.80 -17.27
N LEU A 336 4.38 16.33 -16.39
CA LEU A 336 4.01 17.30 -15.37
C LEU A 336 3.99 18.69 -15.97
N LYS A 337 2.89 19.42 -15.75
CA LYS A 337 2.69 20.76 -16.28
C LYS A 337 2.56 21.76 -15.15
N HIS A 338 3.39 22.79 -15.14
CA HIS A 338 3.29 23.91 -14.23
C HIS A 338 2.67 25.10 -14.96
N HIS A 339 1.61 25.68 -14.40
CA HIS A 339 1.12 27.00 -14.78
C HIS A 339 1.63 28.01 -13.77
N LEU A 340 2.49 28.93 -14.21
CA LEU A 340 3.13 29.92 -13.34
C LEU A 340 2.21 31.13 -13.20
N GLU A 341 1.54 31.26 -12.05
CA GLU A 341 0.65 32.39 -11.73
C GLU A 341 1.43 33.60 -11.17
N VAL A 342 2.59 33.35 -10.57
CA VAL A 342 3.54 34.37 -10.10
C VAL A 342 4.95 33.82 -10.29
N CYS A 343 5.84 34.60 -10.90
CA CYS A 343 7.23 34.20 -11.15
C CYS A 343 8.20 35.36 -10.83
N SER A 344 9.38 35.05 -10.28
CA SER A 344 10.44 36.03 -10.07
C SER A 344 11.08 36.52 -11.38
N TRP A 345 10.88 35.80 -12.48
CA TRP A 345 11.20 36.25 -13.83
C TRP A 345 9.95 36.74 -14.57
N PRO A 346 9.93 37.99 -15.06
CA PRO A 346 8.77 38.56 -15.76
C PRO A 346 8.28 37.74 -16.95
N GLU A 347 9.19 37.12 -17.70
CA GLU A 347 8.86 36.30 -18.87
C GLU A 347 8.14 34.99 -18.52
N GLY A 348 8.24 34.54 -17.26
CA GLY A 348 7.60 33.32 -16.78
C GLY A 348 6.18 33.53 -16.26
N ASP A 349 5.74 34.77 -16.06
CA ASP A 349 4.43 35.07 -15.47
C ASP A 349 3.29 34.73 -16.45
N GLY A 350 2.32 33.93 -16.02
CA GLY A 350 1.24 33.38 -16.84
C GLY A 350 1.67 32.28 -17.84
N SER A 351 2.94 31.84 -17.79
CA SER A 351 3.48 30.85 -18.71
C SER A 351 3.23 29.40 -18.25
N TYR A 352 3.42 28.46 -19.18
CA TYR A 352 3.38 27.03 -18.89
C TYR A 352 4.77 26.41 -19.01
N GLN A 353 5.12 25.54 -18.08
CA GLN A 353 6.35 24.76 -18.12
C GLN A 353 6.01 23.27 -18.10
N LEU A 354 6.52 22.54 -19.09
CA LEU A 354 6.39 21.08 -19.17
C LEU A 354 7.63 20.42 -18.57
N ARG A 355 7.44 19.30 -17.87
CA ARG A 355 8.48 18.47 -17.28
C ARG A 355 8.18 17.00 -17.52
N THR A 356 9.22 16.26 -17.92
CA THR A 356 9.27 14.82 -17.73
C THR A 356 9.50 14.54 -16.24
N VAL A 357 8.93 13.44 -15.74
CA VAL A 357 8.99 13.05 -14.34
C VAL A 357 9.61 11.66 -14.26
N GLU A 358 10.68 11.54 -13.49
CA GLU A 358 11.20 10.25 -13.04
C GLU A 358 11.11 10.25 -11.51
N LEU A 359 10.35 9.31 -10.96
CA LEU A 359 10.07 9.19 -9.54
C LEU A 359 10.60 7.85 -9.02
N SER A 360 11.23 7.90 -7.86
CA SER A 360 11.57 6.75 -7.02
C SER A 360 11.21 7.06 -5.55
N GLU A 361 11.43 6.12 -4.63
CA GLU A 361 10.94 6.22 -3.25
C GLU A 361 11.39 7.49 -2.52
N ASP A 362 12.62 7.98 -2.76
CA ASP A 362 13.20 9.13 -2.08
C ASP A 362 13.71 10.22 -3.05
N GLN A 363 13.56 10.03 -4.36
CA GLN A 363 14.12 10.91 -5.37
C GLN A 363 13.10 11.28 -6.45
N LEU A 364 13.05 12.57 -6.77
CA LEU A 364 12.27 13.16 -7.85
C LEU A 364 13.20 13.86 -8.84
N VAL A 365 13.19 13.42 -10.09
CA VAL A 365 13.92 14.08 -11.18
C VAL A 365 12.93 14.73 -12.15
N LEU A 366 13.08 16.03 -12.34
CA LEU A 366 12.30 16.82 -13.29
C LEU A 366 13.19 17.32 -14.42
N SER A 367 12.89 16.93 -15.65
CA SER A 367 13.67 17.37 -16.83
C SER A 367 12.82 18.10 -17.86
N SER A 368 13.38 19.07 -18.56
CA SER A 368 12.70 19.69 -19.71
C SER A 368 12.44 18.64 -20.80
N PRO A 369 11.36 18.74 -21.58
CA PRO A 369 11.10 17.82 -22.68
C PRO A 369 12.26 17.86 -23.67
N ALA A 370 12.60 16.72 -24.28
CA ALA A 370 13.61 16.67 -25.34
C ALA A 370 13.22 17.64 -26.47
N PRO A 371 14.14 18.48 -26.97
CA PRO A 371 13.80 19.46 -27.99
C PRO A 371 13.37 18.76 -29.28
N LEU A 372 12.09 18.90 -29.64
CA LEU A 372 11.52 18.40 -30.89
C LEU A 372 12.13 19.04 -32.15
N ASN A 373 12.82 20.18 -32.00
CA ASN A 373 13.60 20.84 -33.05
C ASN A 373 15.00 21.20 -32.53
N VAL A 374 16.01 20.81 -33.31
CA VAL A 374 17.45 20.73 -32.96
C VAL A 374 18.13 22.09 -32.68
N GLU A 375 17.42 23.22 -32.68
CA GLU A 375 18.09 24.54 -32.73
C GLU A 375 18.00 25.47 -31.52
N VAL A 376 17.26 25.22 -30.42
CA VAL A 376 17.02 26.36 -29.48
C VAL A 376 17.29 26.16 -27.98
N ASN A 377 17.14 24.99 -27.33
CA ASN A 377 17.23 24.96 -25.84
C ASN A 377 18.04 23.79 -25.26
N PRO A 378 18.84 24.01 -24.20
CA PRO A 378 19.55 22.95 -23.48
C PRO A 378 18.60 22.10 -22.63
N LEU A 379 18.97 20.84 -22.38
CA LEU A 379 18.24 19.95 -21.47
C LEU A 379 18.48 20.43 -20.04
N VAL A 380 17.42 20.81 -19.34
CA VAL A 380 17.49 21.29 -17.96
C VAL A 380 16.93 20.21 -17.04
N THR A 381 17.73 19.80 -16.05
CA THR A 381 17.37 18.75 -15.10
C THR A 381 17.51 19.27 -13.67
N TYR A 382 16.47 19.02 -12.89
CA TYR A 382 16.43 19.23 -11.44
C TYR A 382 16.30 17.89 -10.76
N ASP A 383 17.14 17.66 -9.76
CA ASP A 383 17.16 16.45 -8.95
C ASP A 383 16.79 16.82 -7.52
N PHE A 384 15.78 16.19 -6.95
CA PHE A 384 15.28 16.47 -5.63
C PHE A 384 15.20 15.22 -4.76
N GLY A 385 15.43 15.40 -3.46
CA GLY A 385 15.23 14.38 -2.44
C GLY A 385 14.00 14.71 -1.57
N TRP A 386 13.29 13.70 -1.11
CA TRP A 386 12.19 13.88 -0.15
C TRP A 386 12.68 14.59 1.14
N SER A 387 11.85 15.49 1.70
CA SER A 387 12.24 16.38 2.83
C SER A 387 11.52 16.10 4.14
#